data_AF-A0AAN8IM87-F1
#
_entry.id   AF-A0AAN8IM87-F1
#
_cell.length_a   1.000
_cell.length_b   1.000
_cell.length_c   1.000
_cell.angle_alpha   90.00
_cell.angle_beta   90.00
_cell.angle_gamma   90.00
#
_symmetry.space_group_name_H-M   'P 1'
#
loop_
_entity.id
_entity.type
_entity.pdbx_description
1 polymer ?
#
loop_
_entity_poly.entity_id
_entity_poly.type
_entity_poly.pdbx_seq_one_letter_code
_entity_poly.pdbx_strand_id
1 'polypeptide(L)'
;MYNNLFRHIDIEPNNVHILDGNAADVEKECREYEEKIASVGGIDLFIGGIGPDGHIAFNEPGSSLASRTRLKTLNADTIQANSRFFGGDMSQVPTQALTVGVQTVMDARE
;
A
#
# COMPACT_ATOMS: atom_id res chain seq x y z
N MET A 1 -8.80 -5.59 -5.05
CA MET A 1 -8.80 -4.90 -6.37
C MET A 1 -9.46 -5.72 -7.47
N TYR A 2 -9.05 -6.97 -7.74
CA TYR A 2 -9.63 -7.80 -8.81
C TYR A 2 -11.17 -7.88 -8.82
N ASN A 3 -11.81 -8.15 -7.68
CA ASN A 3 -13.26 -8.30 -7.60
C ASN A 3 -14.05 -7.00 -7.85
N ASN A 4 -13.46 -5.84 -7.53
CA ASN A 4 -14.16 -4.55 -7.50
C ASN A 4 -13.78 -3.62 -8.67
N LEU A 5 -12.68 -3.89 -9.37
CA LEU A 5 -12.21 -3.05 -10.47
C LEU A 5 -11.67 -3.86 -11.65
N PHE A 6 -10.52 -4.52 -11.49
CA PHE A 6 -9.74 -5.02 -12.65
C PHE A 6 -10.49 -6.03 -13.53
N ARG A 7 -11.39 -6.86 -12.99
CA ARG A 7 -12.17 -7.81 -13.81
C ARG A 7 -13.29 -7.17 -14.64
N HIS A 8 -13.57 -5.89 -14.42
CA HIS A 8 -14.71 -5.17 -15.01
C HIS A 8 -14.27 -4.14 -16.05
N ILE A 9 -12.97 -4.08 -16.35
CA ILE A 9 -12.36 -3.16 -17.32
C ILE A 9 -11.40 -3.93 -18.23
N ASP A 10 -11.01 -3.31 -19.34
CA ASP A 10 -10.12 -3.85 -20.36
C ASP A 10 -8.62 -3.67 -20.04
N ILE A 11 -8.26 -3.76 -18.75
CA ILE A 11 -6.86 -3.67 -18.33
C ILE A 11 -6.13 -4.99 -18.61
N GLU A 12 -4.98 -4.90 -19.27
CA GLU A 12 -4.09 -6.04 -19.44
C GLU A 12 -3.55 -6.51 -18.08
N PRO A 13 -3.65 -7.81 -17.72
CA PRO A 13 -3.19 -8.30 -16.42
C PRO A 13 -1.72 -8.00 -16.12
N ASN A 14 -0.87 -7.98 -17.15
CA ASN A 14 0.55 -7.68 -17.03
C ASN A 14 0.84 -6.21 -16.63
N ASN A 15 -0.15 -5.32 -16.75
CA ASN A 15 -0.07 -3.92 -16.32
C ASN A 15 -0.57 -3.70 -14.89
N VAL A 16 -0.94 -4.77 -14.17
CA VAL A 16 -1.35 -4.71 -12.76
C VAL A 16 -0.15 -5.01 -11.86
N HIS A 17 0.14 -4.10 -10.93
CA HIS A 17 1.26 -4.23 -9.99
C HIS A 17 0.79 -4.02 -8.56
N ILE A 18 0.84 -5.06 -7.74
CA ILE A 18 0.47 -5.04 -6.32
C ILE A 18 1.65 -5.66 -5.55
N LEU A 19 2.04 -5.04 -4.43
CA LEU A 19 3.06 -5.58 -3.54
C LEU A 19 2.70 -7.00 -3.09
N ASP A 20 3.65 -7.93 -3.19
CA ASP A 20 3.47 -9.29 -2.68
C ASP A 20 3.70 -9.36 -1.18
N GLY A 21 2.61 -9.36 -0.42
CA GLY A 21 2.65 -9.48 1.04
C GLY A 21 3.16 -10.83 1.56
N ASN A 22 3.38 -11.83 0.71
CA ASN A 22 3.96 -13.12 1.06
C ASN A 22 5.41 -13.30 0.54
N ALA A 23 6.03 -12.24 0.02
CA ALA A 23 7.41 -12.29 -0.45
C ALA A 23 8.36 -12.79 0.64
N ALA A 24 9.23 -13.74 0.29
CA ALA A 24 10.21 -14.30 1.23
C ALA A 24 11.25 -13.26 1.67
N ASP A 25 11.62 -12.35 0.77
CA ASP A 25 12.47 -11.20 1.06
C ASP A 25 11.66 -9.92 0.85
N VAL A 26 11.09 -9.44 1.95
CA VAL A 26 10.21 -8.27 1.98
C VAL A 26 10.95 -6.98 1.61
N GLU A 27 12.20 -6.83 2.02
CA GLU A 27 12.98 -5.63 1.69
C GLU A 27 13.29 -5.59 0.20
N LYS A 28 13.60 -6.74 -0.39
CA LYS A 28 13.77 -6.88 -1.83
C LYS A 28 12.49 -6.55 -2.58
N GLU A 29 11.35 -7.09 -2.18
CA GLU A 29 10.03 -6.77 -2.79
C GLU A 29 9.78 -5.25 -2.79
N CYS A 30 10.03 -4.58 -1.66
CA CYS A 30 9.86 -3.13 -1.55
C CYS A 30 10.79 -2.36 -2.51
N ARG A 31 12.07 -2.77 -2.62
CA ARG A 31 13.02 -2.15 -3.56
C ARG A 31 12.63 -2.37 -5.01
N GLU A 32 12.29 -3.61 -5.38
CA GLU A 32 11.89 -3.96 -6.75
C GLU A 32 10.62 -3.22 -7.17
N TYR A 33 9.69 -2.99 -6.24
CA TYR A 33 8.49 -2.20 -6.50
C TYR A 33 8.81 -0.73 -6.82
N GLU A 34 9.72 -0.10 -6.06
CA GLU A 34 10.21 1.27 -6.33
C GLU A 34 10.98 1.35 -7.65
N GLU A 35 11.86 0.38 -7.92
CA GLU A 35 12.60 0.29 -9.18
C GLU A 35 11.66 0.15 -10.37
N LYS A 36 10.58 -0.63 -10.23
CA LYS A 36 9.55 -0.79 -11.26
C LYS A 36 8.83 0.52 -11.55
N ILE A 37 8.42 1.26 -10.52
CA ILE A 37 7.84 2.61 -10.66
C ILE A 37 8.82 3.52 -11.42
N ALA A 38 10.09 3.53 -11.02
CA ALA A 38 11.11 4.36 -11.67
C ALA A 38 11.35 3.95 -13.13
N SER A 39 11.35 2.65 -13.43
CA SER A 39 11.62 2.10 -14.77
C SER A 39 10.59 2.52 -15.83
N VAL A 40 9.37 2.84 -15.41
CA VAL A 40 8.30 3.33 -16.28
C VAL A 40 8.18 4.86 -16.28
N GLY A 41 9.09 5.56 -15.60
CA GLY A 41 9.17 7.02 -15.57
C GLY A 41 8.39 7.69 -14.43
N GLY A 42 7.96 6.92 -13.42
CA GLY A 42 7.18 7.40 -12.27
C GLY A 42 5.67 7.24 -12.43
N ILE A 43 4.93 7.69 -11.42
CA ILE A 43 3.46 7.65 -11.41
C ILE A 43 2.93 8.99 -11.94
N ASP A 44 2.06 8.94 -12.93
CA ASP A 44 1.38 10.15 -13.44
C ASP A 44 0.31 10.67 -12.47
N LEU A 45 -0.55 9.77 -11.98
CA LEU A 45 -1.66 10.12 -11.10
C LEU A 45 -1.76 9.09 -9.97
N PHE A 46 -1.68 9.54 -8.72
CA PHE A 46 -1.85 8.73 -7.53
C PHE A 46 -3.18 9.05 -6.85
N ILE A 47 -4.16 8.13 -6.97
CA ILE A 47 -5.46 8.28 -6.30
C ILE A 47 -5.42 7.57 -4.94
N GLY A 48 -5.57 8.33 -3.87
CA GLY A 48 -5.58 7.83 -2.49
C GLY A 48 -6.78 8.33 -1.68
N GLY A 49 -7.13 7.58 -0.63
CA GLY A 49 -8.02 8.04 0.44
C GLY A 49 -7.23 8.48 1.67
N ILE A 50 -7.86 9.27 2.53
CA ILE A 50 -7.30 9.68 3.83
C ILE A 50 -8.03 8.98 4.98
N GLY A 51 -7.26 8.52 5.96
CA GLY A 51 -7.77 8.03 7.23
C GLY A 51 -8.29 9.16 8.13
N PRO A 52 -9.09 8.85 9.17
CA PRO A 52 -9.61 9.84 10.11
C PRO A 52 -8.52 10.54 10.93
N ASP A 53 -7.34 9.93 11.06
CA ASP A 53 -6.12 10.48 11.68
C ASP A 53 -5.19 11.18 10.67
N GLY A 54 -5.61 11.29 9.40
CA GLY A 54 -4.85 11.90 8.31
C GLY A 54 -3.85 10.98 7.60
N HIS A 55 -3.80 9.67 7.91
CA HIS A 55 -2.88 8.77 7.21
C HIS A 55 -3.27 8.58 5.73
N ILE A 56 -2.26 8.33 4.89
CA ILE A 56 -2.40 7.87 3.51
C ILE A 56 -1.75 6.49 3.34
N ALA A 57 -2.43 5.57 2.66
CA ALA A 57 -2.06 4.15 2.65
C ALA A 57 -1.87 3.65 4.11
N PHE A 58 -0.77 2.96 4.44
CA PHE A 58 -0.43 2.62 5.83
C PHE A 58 0.64 3.54 6.44
N ASN A 59 0.78 4.77 5.93
CA ASN A 59 1.68 5.78 6.51
C ASN A 59 1.01 6.48 7.70
N GLU A 60 0.89 5.74 8.80
CA GLU A 60 0.33 6.20 10.08
C GLU A 60 1.10 7.38 10.68
N PRO A 61 0.49 8.15 11.60
CA PRO A 61 1.15 9.24 12.32
C PRO A 61 2.53 8.86 12.87
N GLY A 62 3.52 9.72 12.65
CA GLY A 62 4.93 9.46 12.98
C GLY A 62 5.74 8.82 11.84
N SER A 63 5.10 8.45 10.72
CA SER A 63 5.83 8.06 9.51
C SER A 63 6.67 9.23 8.97
N SER A 64 7.90 8.94 8.53
CA SER A 64 8.75 9.95 7.89
C SER A 64 8.09 10.49 6.62
N LEU A 65 8.14 11.81 6.43
CA LEU A 65 7.68 12.46 5.19
C LEU A 65 8.55 12.04 3.98
N ALA A 66 9.82 11.67 4.22
CA ALA A 66 10.72 11.15 3.20
C ALA A 66 10.66 9.61 3.07
N SER A 67 9.64 8.95 3.63
CA SER A 67 9.56 7.49 3.62
C SER A 67 9.37 6.92 2.22
N ARG A 68 10.02 5.77 1.97
CA ARG A 68 9.85 4.91 0.78
C ARG A 68 8.97 3.69 1.08
N THR A 69 8.70 2.90 0.05
CA THR A 69 8.03 1.60 0.15
C THR A 69 8.73 0.71 1.18
N ARG A 70 7.95 0.17 2.13
CA ARG A 70 8.49 -0.58 3.28
C ARG A 70 7.45 -1.49 3.93
N LEU A 71 7.94 -2.38 4.79
CA LEU A 71 7.13 -3.06 5.79
C LEU A 71 6.74 -2.10 6.92
N LYS A 72 5.47 -2.10 7.29
CA LYS A 72 4.94 -1.30 8.39
C LYS A 72 4.14 -2.17 9.34
N THR A 73 4.48 -2.09 10.63
CA THR A 73 3.62 -2.62 11.71
C THR A 73 2.42 -1.70 11.88
N LEU A 74 1.22 -2.28 11.87
CA LEU A 74 -0.04 -1.57 12.01
C LEU A 74 -0.29 -1.22 13.48
N ASN A 75 -0.83 -0.04 13.75
CA ASN A 75 -1.25 0.35 15.08
C ASN A 75 -2.58 -0.31 15.48
N ALA A 76 -2.94 -0.22 16.76
CA ALA A 76 -4.14 -0.84 17.29
C ALA A 76 -5.43 -0.28 16.65
N ASP A 77 -5.46 1.02 16.34
CA ASP A 77 -6.62 1.69 15.74
C ASP A 77 -6.89 1.20 14.31
N THR A 78 -5.82 1.02 13.51
CA THR A 78 -5.88 0.44 12.17
C THR A 78 -6.36 -1.01 12.22
N ILE A 79 -5.84 -1.80 13.17
CA ILE A 79 -6.29 -3.19 13.38
C ILE A 79 -7.78 -3.21 13.76
N GLN A 80 -8.21 -2.34 14.69
CA GLN A 80 -9.59 -2.25 15.13
C GLN A 80 -10.52 -1.83 13.98
N ALA A 81 -10.15 -0.81 13.21
CA ALA A 81 -10.93 -0.32 12.07
C ALA A 81 -11.09 -1.39 10.98
N ASN A 82 -10.04 -2.18 10.74
CA ASN A 82 -10.04 -3.24 9.72
C ASN A 82 -10.70 -4.54 10.19
N SER A 83 -10.86 -4.76 11.49
CA SER A 83 -11.53 -5.96 12.04
C SER A 83 -12.93 -6.20 11.47
N ARG A 84 -13.63 -5.14 11.05
CA ARG A 84 -14.93 -5.24 10.35
C ARG A 84 -14.90 -6.11 9.09
N PHE A 85 -13.74 -6.23 8.44
CA PHE A 85 -13.53 -7.08 7.26
C PHE A 85 -13.17 -8.52 7.63
N PHE A 86 -12.90 -8.78 8.92
CA PHE A 86 -12.52 -10.08 9.49
C PHE A 86 -13.56 -10.54 10.53
N GLY A 87 -14.85 -10.26 10.28
CA GLY A 87 -15.94 -10.68 11.18
C GLY A 87 -15.96 -9.99 12.54
N GLY A 88 -15.24 -8.88 12.71
CA GLY A 88 -15.08 -8.17 13.98
C GLY A 88 -13.97 -8.72 14.88
N ASP A 89 -13.21 -9.72 14.43
CA ASP A 89 -12.15 -10.34 15.22
C ASP A 89 -10.79 -9.69 14.91
N MET A 90 -10.27 -8.92 15.88
CA MET A 90 -8.97 -8.25 15.77
C MET A 90 -7.80 -9.23 15.65
N SER A 91 -7.92 -10.45 16.17
CA SER A 91 -6.83 -11.45 16.15
C SER A 91 -6.57 -12.03 14.76
N GLN A 92 -7.53 -11.90 13.84
CA GLN A 92 -7.43 -12.36 12.46
C GLN A 92 -6.89 -11.28 11.52
N VAL A 93 -6.77 -10.04 11.99
CA VAL A 93 -6.23 -8.94 11.18
C VAL A 93 -4.70 -9.08 11.12
N PRO A 94 -4.09 -9.00 9.93
CA PRO A 94 -2.62 -8.95 9.82
C PRO A 94 -2.04 -7.81 10.64
N THR A 95 -0.94 -8.06 11.35
CA THR A 95 -0.28 -7.06 12.21
C THR A 95 0.73 -6.20 11.45
N GLN A 96 1.08 -6.58 10.22
CA GLN A 96 2.00 -5.86 9.36
C GLN A 96 1.47 -5.80 7.92
N ALA A 97 1.88 -4.78 7.20
CA ALA A 97 1.56 -4.60 5.78
C ALA A 97 2.75 -4.01 5.03
N LEU A 98 2.83 -4.31 3.73
CA LEU A 98 3.68 -3.56 2.80
C LEU A 98 2.91 -2.33 2.32
N THR A 99 3.59 -1.19 2.29
CA THR A 99 2.99 0.07 1.88
C THR A 99 4.00 0.89 1.10
N VAL A 100 3.51 1.62 0.10
CA VAL A 100 4.27 2.74 -0.46
C VAL A 100 4.52 3.81 0.60
N GLY A 101 5.63 4.52 0.48
CA GLY A 101 5.99 5.59 1.41
C GLY A 101 5.36 6.93 1.05
N VAL A 102 5.46 7.89 1.96
CA VAL A 102 4.95 9.26 1.74
C VAL A 102 5.67 9.90 0.55
N GLN A 103 7.00 9.77 0.46
CA GLN A 103 7.76 10.30 -0.66
C GLN A 103 7.41 9.58 -1.97
N THR A 104 7.14 8.27 -1.93
CA THR A 104 6.71 7.50 -3.11
C THR A 104 5.40 8.03 -3.68
N VAL A 105 4.46 8.44 -2.82
CA VAL A 105 3.22 9.10 -3.25
C VAL A 105 3.51 10.51 -3.78
N MET A 106 4.34 11.29 -3.08
CA MET A 106 4.70 12.66 -3.48
C MET A 106 5.55 12.75 -4.76
N ASP A 107 6.21 11.66 -5.17
CA ASP A 107 6.93 11.56 -6.44
C ASP A 107 5.99 11.43 -7.64
N ALA A 108 4.68 11.21 -7.41
CA ALA A 108 3.67 11.25 -8.47
C ALA A 108 3.51 12.68 -9.02
N ARG A 109 3.15 12.78 -10.31
CA ARG A 109 2.93 14.09 -10.96
C ARG A 109 1.63 14.75 -10.51
N GLU A 110 0.61 13.95 -10.18
CA GLU A 110 -0.69 14.35 -9.65
C GLU A 110 -1.17 13.41 -8.54
#